data_AF-A0A972LH39-F1
#
_entry.id   AF-A0A972LH39-F1
#
_cell.length_a   1.000
_cell.length_b   1.000
_cell.length_c   1.000
_cell.angle_alpha   90.00
_cell.angle_beta   90.00
_cell.angle_gamma   90.00
#
_symmetry.space_group_name_H-M   'P 1'
#
loop_
_entity.id
_entity.type
_entity.pdbx_description
1 polymer ?
#
loop_
_entity_poly.entity_id
_entity_poly.type
_entity_poly.pdbx_seq_one_letter_code
_entity_poly.pdbx_strand_id
1 'polypeptide(L)'
;MRVILSIILLSGIMLYLTSSVAGLQTSSLTITSLENSVYKLEKEEVKLRDGKFIKTPGIDGFPYAYWVEFETAALGDLNKDGLSDAAVVLSWNGGGSGIFYYLSAVVNDKGKPVNVDTLLLGDRVRIKTIRISSGIIEIKLLTHGPFDPMCCPKKKVLYRYRLIKTIQGYKLVRK
;
A
#
# COMPACT_ATOMS: atom_id res chain seq x y z
N MET A 1 -87.19 -4.35 -18.39
CA MET A 1 -86.23 -5.47 -18.38
C MET A 1 -85.02 -5.07 -19.23
N ARG A 2 -83.79 -5.25 -18.69
CA ARG A 2 -82.44 -4.88 -19.21
C ARG A 2 -82.03 -3.42 -18.89
N VAL A 3 -81.43 -3.12 -17.73
CA VAL A 3 -80.09 -3.46 -17.16
C VAL A 3 -78.94 -2.68 -17.81
N ILE A 4 -78.34 -1.85 -16.95
CA ILE A 4 -77.20 -0.91 -17.03
C ILE A 4 -75.88 -1.70 -17.19
N LEU A 5 -74.83 -1.14 -17.80
CA LEU A 5 -73.48 -1.04 -17.18
C LEU A 5 -72.47 -0.32 -18.10
N SER A 6 -72.11 0.90 -17.71
CA SER A 6 -70.90 1.59 -18.15
C SER A 6 -69.69 0.95 -17.46
N ILE A 7 -68.69 0.52 -18.24
CA ILE A 7 -67.42 0.01 -17.72
C ILE A 7 -66.38 1.11 -17.95
N ILE A 8 -65.96 1.78 -16.88
CA ILE A 8 -64.79 2.67 -16.88
C ILE A 8 -63.62 1.84 -16.34
N LEU A 9 -62.65 1.53 -17.21
CA LEU A 9 -61.38 0.94 -16.79
C LEU A 9 -60.51 2.02 -16.14
N LEU A 10 -60.38 2.00 -14.81
CA LEU A 10 -59.26 2.63 -14.10
C LEU A 10 -58.24 1.53 -13.77
N SER A 11 -57.21 1.37 -14.60
CA SER A 11 -56.01 0.64 -14.20
C SER A 11 -55.03 1.63 -13.57
N GLY A 12 -54.87 1.51 -12.25
CA GLY A 12 -53.97 2.34 -11.46
C GLY A 12 -52.52 2.18 -11.90
N ILE A 13 -51.85 3.32 -12.12
CA ILE A 13 -50.41 3.39 -12.28
C ILE A 13 -49.77 3.16 -10.91
N MET A 14 -49.22 1.96 -10.70
CA MET A 14 -48.46 1.61 -9.51
C MET A 14 -47.08 2.26 -9.63
N LEU A 15 -46.90 3.42 -8.99
CA LEU A 15 -45.65 4.16 -8.99
C LEU A 15 -44.65 3.46 -8.05
N TYR A 16 -43.77 2.62 -8.61
CA TYR A 16 -42.68 2.01 -7.86
C TYR A 16 -41.62 3.07 -7.53
N LEU A 17 -41.63 3.56 -6.30
CA LEU A 17 -40.50 4.32 -5.74
C LEU A 17 -39.35 3.35 -5.52
N THR A 18 -38.44 3.26 -6.50
CA THR A 18 -37.17 2.56 -6.30
C THR A 18 -36.25 3.49 -5.50
N SER A 19 -36.15 3.24 -4.19
CA SER A 19 -35.14 3.89 -3.37
C SER A 19 -33.77 3.36 -3.80
N SER A 20 -33.02 4.13 -4.62
CA SER A 20 -31.63 3.80 -4.89
C SER A 20 -30.82 4.08 -3.64
N VAL A 21 -30.62 3.06 -2.82
CA VAL A 21 -29.56 3.11 -1.80
C VAL A 21 -28.25 2.97 -2.56
N ALA A 22 -27.66 4.11 -2.92
CA ALA A 22 -26.28 4.15 -3.41
C ALA A 22 -25.40 3.60 -2.27
N GLY A 23 -24.97 2.35 -2.41
CA GLY A 23 -24.09 1.71 -1.44
C GLY A 23 -22.83 2.55 -1.29
N LEU A 24 -22.47 2.90 -0.05
CA LEU A 24 -21.17 3.46 0.27
C LEU A 24 -20.11 2.43 -0.12
N GLN A 25 -19.55 2.57 -1.32
CA GLN A 25 -18.42 1.79 -1.74
C GLN A 25 -17.21 2.29 -0.95
N THR A 26 -16.93 1.65 0.19
CA THR A 26 -15.76 1.94 1.00
C THR A 26 -14.52 1.69 0.15
N SER A 27 -13.88 2.79 -0.25
CA SER A 27 -12.74 2.78 -1.13
C SER A 27 -11.50 2.40 -0.33
N SER A 28 -11.29 1.09 -0.18
CA SER A 28 -10.18 0.50 0.57
C SER A 28 -9.03 0.09 -0.35
N LEU A 29 -7.79 0.25 0.14
CA LEU A 29 -6.63 -0.32 -0.53
C LEU A 29 -6.69 -1.86 -0.53
N THR A 30 -6.18 -2.46 -1.58
CA THR A 30 -5.97 -3.91 -1.70
C THR A 30 -4.48 -4.21 -1.92
N ILE A 31 -4.03 -5.42 -1.60
CA ILE A 31 -2.65 -5.85 -1.89
C ILE A 31 -2.34 -5.70 -3.39
N THR A 32 -3.26 -6.11 -4.26
CA THR A 32 -3.11 -5.95 -5.72
C THR A 32 -2.95 -4.50 -6.15
N SER A 33 -3.65 -3.56 -5.49
CA SER A 33 -3.47 -2.13 -5.78
C SER A 33 -2.08 -1.64 -5.39
N LEU A 34 -1.52 -2.14 -4.27
CA LEU A 34 -0.18 -1.83 -3.80
C LEU A 34 0.91 -2.44 -4.70
N GLU A 35 0.70 -3.66 -5.18
CA GLU A 35 1.58 -4.33 -6.16
C GLU A 35 1.61 -3.61 -7.52
N ASN A 36 0.61 -2.77 -7.80
CA ASN A 36 0.51 -1.98 -9.03
C ASN A 36 0.64 -0.46 -8.77
N SER A 37 1.25 -0.07 -7.65
CA SER A 37 1.40 1.33 -7.23
C SER A 37 2.71 2.00 -7.67
N VAL A 38 2.76 3.32 -7.54
CA VAL A 38 3.99 4.11 -7.65
C VAL A 38 4.57 4.32 -6.25
N TYR A 39 5.88 4.12 -6.11
CA TYR A 39 6.62 4.34 -4.88
C TYR A 39 7.77 5.31 -5.13
N LYS A 40 8.03 6.17 -4.13
CA LYS A 40 9.20 7.03 -4.07
C LYS A 40 10.27 6.29 -3.29
N LEU A 41 11.30 5.84 -3.98
CA LEU A 41 12.46 5.15 -3.40
C LEU A 41 13.68 6.02 -3.67
N GLU A 42 14.40 6.41 -2.62
CA GLU A 42 15.56 7.31 -2.72
C GLU A 42 15.20 8.63 -3.45
N LYS A 43 15.66 8.80 -4.70
CA LYS A 43 15.41 9.98 -5.55
C LYS A 43 14.58 9.65 -6.79
N GLU A 44 14.03 8.44 -6.88
CA GLU A 44 13.32 7.95 -8.06
C GLU A 44 11.88 7.55 -7.74
N GLU A 45 11.00 7.77 -8.71
CA GLU A 45 9.66 7.19 -8.71
C GLU A 45 9.65 5.88 -9.49
N VAL A 46 9.18 4.83 -8.84
CA VAL A 46 9.14 3.48 -9.39
C VAL A 46 7.69 3.03 -9.47
N LYS A 47 7.22 2.73 -10.69
CA LYS A 47 5.91 2.13 -10.94
C LYS A 47 6.04 0.61 -10.94
N LEU A 48 5.50 -0.05 -9.92
CA LEU A 48 5.38 -1.50 -9.92
C LEU A 48 4.27 -1.94 -10.89
N ARG A 49 4.49 -3.10 -11.50
CA ARG A 49 3.49 -3.88 -12.24
C ARG A 49 3.55 -5.30 -11.68
N ASP A 50 2.44 -5.77 -11.13
CA ASP A 50 2.35 -7.08 -10.48
C ASP A 50 3.47 -7.32 -9.45
N GLY A 51 3.75 -6.30 -8.65
CA GLY A 51 4.72 -6.33 -7.56
C GLY A 51 6.16 -6.13 -8.01
N LYS A 52 6.44 -5.88 -9.29
CA LYS A 52 7.82 -5.79 -9.80
C LYS A 52 8.07 -4.56 -10.65
N PHE A 53 9.31 -4.09 -10.62
CA PHE A 53 9.86 -3.14 -11.57
C PHE A 53 11.28 -3.59 -11.92
N ILE A 54 11.60 -3.59 -13.21
CA ILE A 54 12.94 -3.91 -13.71
C ILE A 54 13.34 -2.81 -14.67
N LYS A 55 14.51 -2.22 -14.45
CA LYS A 55 15.20 -1.36 -15.40
C LYS A 55 16.39 -2.12 -15.96
N THR A 56 16.37 -2.39 -17.26
CA THR A 56 17.46 -3.05 -17.97
C THR A 56 18.60 -2.06 -18.27
N PRO A 57 19.86 -2.52 -18.37
CA PRO A 57 20.96 -1.67 -18.83
C PRO A 57 20.63 -1.06 -20.21
N GLY A 58 20.94 0.23 -20.39
CA GLY A 58 20.55 1.00 -21.57
C GLY A 58 21.50 2.16 -21.87
N ILE A 59 21.20 2.90 -22.95
CA ILE A 59 22.02 4.02 -23.48
C ILE A 59 22.04 5.23 -22.51
N ASP A 60 21.15 5.25 -21.53
CA ASP A 60 21.05 6.25 -20.45
C ASP A 60 22.14 6.14 -19.37
N GLY A 61 23.15 5.28 -19.57
CA GLY A 61 24.41 5.30 -18.82
C GLY A 61 24.42 4.45 -17.54
N PHE A 62 23.38 3.66 -17.28
CA PHE A 62 23.41 2.67 -16.19
C PHE A 62 24.01 1.34 -16.68
N PRO A 63 25.19 0.94 -16.18
CA PRO A 63 25.89 -0.25 -16.66
C PRO A 63 25.25 -1.57 -16.20
N TYR A 64 24.29 -1.53 -15.26
CA TYR A 64 23.70 -2.70 -14.62
C TYR A 64 22.18 -2.61 -14.59
N ALA A 65 21.53 -3.79 -14.63
CA ALA A 65 20.11 -3.89 -14.39
C ALA A 65 19.83 -3.57 -12.93
N TYR A 66 18.75 -2.88 -12.63
CA TYR A 66 18.26 -2.77 -11.25
C TYR A 66 16.77 -3.09 -11.19
N TRP A 67 16.33 -3.53 -10.04
CA TRP A 67 14.95 -3.98 -9.85
C TRP A 67 14.42 -3.62 -8.47
N VAL A 68 13.10 -3.51 -8.39
CA VAL A 68 12.33 -3.35 -7.16
C VAL A 68 11.28 -4.44 -7.11
N GLU A 69 11.14 -5.11 -5.97
CA GLU A 69 10.11 -6.12 -5.74
C GLU A 69 9.30 -5.82 -4.46
N PHE A 70 7.99 -6.10 -4.54
CA PHE A 70 7.07 -6.09 -3.42
C PHE A 70 7.30 -7.35 -2.57
N GLU A 71 7.59 -7.16 -1.29
CA GLU A 71 7.91 -8.27 -0.38
C GLU A 71 6.71 -8.65 0.49
N THR A 72 6.11 -7.65 1.12
CA THR A 72 4.95 -7.81 2.00
C THR A 72 4.32 -6.46 2.31
N ALA A 73 3.09 -6.46 2.79
CA ALA A 73 2.45 -5.27 3.33
C ALA A 73 1.58 -5.61 4.54
N ALA A 74 1.32 -4.59 5.36
CA ALA A 74 0.25 -4.58 6.34
C ALA A 74 -0.74 -3.48 5.98
N LEU A 75 -2.04 -3.79 6.12
CA LEU A 75 -3.13 -2.83 6.02
C LEU A 75 -3.56 -2.40 7.43
N GLY A 76 -3.95 -1.14 7.57
CA GLY A 76 -4.53 -0.59 8.79
C GLY A 76 -4.48 0.93 8.79
N ASP A 77 -5.31 1.55 9.64
CA ASP A 77 -5.40 3.00 9.76
C ASP A 77 -4.12 3.59 10.38
N LEU A 78 -3.31 4.26 9.55
CA LEU A 78 -1.98 4.76 9.89
C LEU A 78 -2.00 6.25 10.21
N ASN A 79 -2.80 7.02 9.48
CA ASN A 79 -2.96 8.47 9.64
C ASN A 79 -4.11 8.86 10.59
N LYS A 80 -4.91 7.89 11.05
CA LYS A 80 -6.07 8.03 11.95
C LYS A 80 -7.27 8.76 11.35
N ASP A 81 -7.50 8.63 10.04
CA ASP A 81 -8.67 9.19 9.35
C ASP A 81 -9.84 8.20 9.25
N GLY A 82 -9.69 6.99 9.80
CA GLY A 82 -10.72 5.94 9.78
C GLY A 82 -10.72 5.10 8.50
N LEU A 83 -9.86 5.39 7.53
CA LEU A 83 -9.63 4.56 6.34
C LEU A 83 -8.42 3.65 6.55
N SER A 84 -8.46 2.45 5.95
CA SER A 84 -7.30 1.56 5.99
C SER A 84 -6.21 2.05 5.03
N ASP A 85 -5.09 2.49 5.60
CA ASP A 85 -3.83 2.78 4.92
C ASP A 85 -2.99 1.49 4.74
N ALA A 86 -1.74 1.64 4.30
CA ALA A 86 -0.79 0.54 4.21
C ALA A 86 0.64 0.90 4.62
N ALA A 87 1.37 -0.12 5.05
CA ALA A 87 2.81 -0.11 5.20
C ALA A 87 3.38 -1.23 4.34
N VAL A 88 4.19 -0.87 3.34
CA VAL A 88 4.70 -1.78 2.31
C VAL A 88 6.20 -1.95 2.50
N VAL A 89 6.67 -3.19 2.42
CA VAL A 89 8.09 -3.48 2.32
C VAL A 89 8.44 -3.76 0.86
N LEU A 90 9.46 -3.05 0.37
CA LEU A 90 10.03 -3.24 -0.95
C LEU A 90 11.49 -3.66 -0.82
N SER A 91 11.95 -4.56 -1.66
CA SER A 91 13.37 -4.84 -1.85
C SER A 91 13.87 -4.17 -3.13
N TRP A 92 15.09 -3.66 -3.10
CA TRP A 92 15.74 -2.95 -4.19
C TRP A 92 17.17 -3.44 -4.36
N ASN A 93 17.52 -3.82 -5.59
CA ASN A 93 18.89 -4.08 -5.98
C ASN A 93 19.28 -3.06 -7.04
N GLY A 94 20.22 -2.16 -6.71
CA GLY A 94 20.72 -1.11 -7.60
C GLY A 94 21.76 -1.57 -8.65
N GLY A 95 21.82 -2.87 -8.97
CA GLY A 95 22.80 -3.43 -9.91
C GLY A 95 24.11 -3.94 -9.29
N GLY A 96 24.20 -3.98 -7.96
CA GLY A 96 25.30 -4.58 -7.21
C GLY A 96 24.93 -5.93 -6.56
N SER A 97 25.70 -6.36 -5.56
CA SER A 97 25.44 -7.60 -4.80
C SER A 97 24.54 -7.40 -3.58
N GLY A 98 24.27 -6.15 -3.19
CA GLY A 98 23.38 -5.80 -2.08
C GLY A 98 21.91 -5.85 -2.47
N ILE A 99 21.03 -6.10 -1.50
CA ILE A 99 19.57 -6.01 -1.68
C ILE A 99 19.03 -5.20 -0.51
N PHE A 100 18.66 -3.95 -0.75
CA PHE A 100 18.22 -3.03 0.28
C PHE A 100 16.71 -3.12 0.45
N TYR A 101 16.25 -3.17 1.69
CA TYR A 101 14.83 -3.23 2.00
C TYR A 101 14.36 -1.88 2.51
N TYR A 102 13.22 -1.43 2.02
CA TYR A 102 12.60 -0.16 2.35
C TYR A 102 11.23 -0.38 2.99
N LEU A 103 10.86 0.50 3.91
CA LEU A 103 9.52 0.64 4.43
C LEU A 103 8.88 1.88 3.82
N SER A 104 7.79 1.69 3.09
CA SER A 104 6.98 2.75 2.50
C SER A 104 5.64 2.88 3.22
N ALA A 105 5.32 4.08 3.69
CA ALA A 105 3.98 4.44 4.15
C ALA A 105 3.11 4.84 2.96
N VAL A 106 1.91 4.27 2.88
CA VAL A 106 0.96 4.53 1.81
C VAL A 106 -0.37 4.95 2.43
N VAL A 107 -0.80 6.18 2.15
CA VAL A 107 -2.10 6.69 2.58
C VAL A 107 -3.16 6.32 1.55
N ASN A 108 -4.34 5.97 2.05
CA ASN A 108 -5.51 5.69 1.24
C ASN A 108 -6.24 6.99 0.83
N ASP A 109 -5.98 7.49 -0.37
CA ASP A 109 -6.75 8.58 -0.95
C ASP A 109 -7.97 8.03 -1.70
N LYS A 110 -9.04 7.74 -0.96
CA LYS A 110 -10.32 7.25 -1.52
C LYS A 110 -10.15 6.05 -2.46
N GLY A 111 -9.42 5.04 -2.01
CA GLY A 111 -9.10 3.81 -2.75
C GLY A 111 -7.86 3.92 -3.63
N LYS A 112 -7.29 5.12 -3.77
CA LYS A 112 -6.03 5.34 -4.48
C LYS A 112 -4.86 5.25 -3.49
N PRO A 113 -3.91 4.32 -3.69
CA PRO A 113 -2.69 4.26 -2.90
C PRO A 113 -1.78 5.44 -3.20
N VAL A 114 -1.41 6.21 -2.17
CA VAL A 114 -0.46 7.33 -2.26
C VAL A 114 0.71 7.08 -1.35
N ASN A 115 1.90 6.79 -1.89
CA ASN A 115 3.11 6.70 -1.09
C ASN A 115 3.51 8.09 -0.58
N VAL A 116 3.52 8.25 0.75
CA VAL A 116 3.75 9.55 1.41
C VAL A 116 5.11 9.67 2.09
N ASP A 117 5.75 8.56 2.44
CA ASP A 117 7.12 8.53 2.95
C ASP A 117 7.75 7.14 2.79
N THR A 118 9.07 7.08 2.71
CA THR A 118 9.84 5.85 2.55
C THR A 118 11.15 5.95 3.33
N LEU A 119 11.53 4.89 4.04
CA LEU A 119 12.82 4.80 4.75
C LEU A 119 13.52 3.46 4.53
N LEU A 120 14.85 3.45 4.68
CA LEU A 120 15.67 2.25 4.59
C LEU A 120 15.57 1.42 5.89
N LEU A 121 15.29 0.12 5.75
CA LEU A 121 15.35 -0.87 6.83
C LEU A 121 16.73 -1.53 6.94
N GLY A 122 17.46 -1.65 5.82
CA GLY A 122 18.83 -2.15 5.76
C GLY A 122 19.10 -3.05 4.54
N ASP A 123 20.35 -3.51 4.41
CA ASP A 123 20.77 -4.49 3.40
C ASP A 123 20.44 -5.92 3.86
N ARG A 124 19.84 -6.72 2.98
CA ARG A 124 19.52 -8.15 3.11
C ARG A 124 18.85 -8.52 4.44
N VAL A 125 18.03 -7.62 4.98
CA VAL A 125 17.23 -7.93 6.16
C VAL A 125 16.23 -9.05 5.85
N ARG A 126 15.81 -9.79 6.88
CA ARG A 126 14.72 -10.78 6.74
C ARG A 126 13.50 -10.35 7.52
N ILE A 127 12.48 -9.87 6.82
CA ILE A 127 11.20 -9.52 7.42
C ILE A 127 10.55 -10.78 7.98
N LYS A 128 10.13 -10.73 9.24
CA LYS A 128 9.42 -11.82 9.93
C LYS A 128 7.94 -11.52 10.04
N THR A 129 7.60 -10.30 10.44
CA THR A 129 6.21 -9.84 10.49
C THR A 129 6.16 -8.34 10.28
N ILE A 130 5.12 -7.85 9.63
CA ILE A 130 4.71 -6.44 9.61
C ILE A 130 3.25 -6.35 10.05
N ARG A 131 2.89 -5.36 10.85
CA ARG A 131 1.50 -5.08 11.23
C ARG A 131 1.30 -3.59 11.48
N ILE A 132 0.07 -3.13 11.27
CA ILE A 132 -0.39 -1.81 11.70
C ILE A 132 -1.39 -2.01 12.83
N SER A 133 -1.18 -1.32 13.95
CA SER A 133 -2.12 -1.32 15.07
C SER A 133 -2.07 0.03 15.78
N SER A 134 -3.24 0.65 15.98
CA SER A 134 -3.38 1.94 16.65
C SER A 134 -2.50 3.06 16.05
N GLY A 135 -2.38 3.10 14.71
CA GLY A 135 -1.54 4.07 13.99
C GLY A 135 -0.03 3.84 14.15
N ILE A 136 0.39 2.66 14.58
CA ILE A 136 1.80 2.27 14.70
C ILE A 136 2.08 1.10 13.77
N ILE A 137 3.12 1.24 12.94
CA ILE A 137 3.73 0.15 12.20
C ILE A 137 4.68 -0.58 13.14
N GLU A 138 4.50 -1.89 13.29
CA GLU A 138 5.47 -2.74 13.96
C GLU A 138 6.07 -3.75 12.97
N ILE A 139 7.40 -3.76 12.87
CA ILE A 139 8.14 -4.68 12.00
C ILE A 139 9.13 -5.48 12.83
N LYS A 140 8.97 -6.81 12.81
CA LYS A 140 9.99 -7.75 13.30
C LYS A 140 10.82 -8.19 12.13
N LEU A 141 12.14 -8.06 12.23
CA LEU A 141 13.07 -8.49 11.19
C LEU A 141 14.39 -9.02 11.78
N LEU A 142 15.14 -9.74 10.95
CA LEU A 142 16.56 -10.02 11.19
C LEU A 142 17.41 -9.02 10.40
N THR A 143 18.40 -8.44 11.05
CA THR A 143 19.42 -7.56 10.44
C THR A 143 20.81 -8.05 10.85
N HIS A 144 21.86 -7.43 10.33
CA HIS A 144 23.24 -7.82 10.62
C HIS A 144 23.69 -7.25 11.96
N GLY A 145 24.28 -8.11 12.79
CA GLY A 145 25.13 -7.69 13.90
C GLY A 145 26.55 -7.31 13.42
N PRO A 146 27.39 -6.74 14.30
CA PRO A 146 28.75 -6.33 13.96
C PRO A 146 29.65 -7.45 13.42
N PHE A 147 29.32 -8.71 13.71
CA PHE A 147 30.09 -9.89 13.33
C PHE A 147 29.31 -10.84 12.39
N ASP A 148 28.12 -10.45 11.93
CA ASP A 148 27.35 -11.26 10.99
C ASP A 148 27.94 -11.13 9.58
N PRO A 149 28.16 -12.24 8.84
CA PRO A 149 28.53 -12.15 7.43
C PRO A 149 27.35 -11.58 6.63
N MET A 150 27.65 -10.84 5.56
CA MET A 150 26.63 -10.12 4.78
C MET A 150 25.56 -11.02 4.15
N CYS A 151 25.82 -12.32 3.96
CA CYS A 151 24.82 -13.27 3.47
C CYS A 151 23.68 -13.56 4.48
N CYS A 152 23.94 -13.39 5.77
CA CYS A 152 23.27 -14.21 6.78
C CYS A 152 23.02 -13.42 8.08
N PRO A 153 22.05 -12.48 8.08
CA PRO A 153 21.70 -11.71 9.27
C PRO A 153 21.11 -12.59 10.38
N LYS A 154 21.51 -12.33 11.63
CA LYS A 154 21.03 -13.04 12.83
C LYS A 154 20.45 -12.13 13.90
N LYS A 155 20.79 -10.84 13.92
CA LYS A 155 20.31 -9.90 14.93
C LYS A 155 18.81 -9.66 14.79
N LYS A 156 18.03 -10.10 15.78
CA LYS A 156 16.58 -9.84 15.86
C LYS A 156 16.34 -8.41 16.31
N VAL A 157 15.49 -7.68 15.57
CA VAL A 157 15.06 -6.33 15.96
C VAL A 157 13.55 -6.17 15.76
N LEU A 158 12.97 -5.31 16.59
CA LEU A 158 11.60 -4.82 16.46
C LEU A 158 11.66 -3.32 16.23
N TYR A 159 11.21 -2.87 15.07
CA TYR A 159 11.04 -1.45 14.78
C TYR A 159 9.60 -1.05 14.92
N ARG A 160 9.41 0.16 15.47
CA ARG A 160 8.12 0.80 15.62
C ARG A 160 8.18 2.15 14.96
N TYR A 161 7.26 2.42 14.05
CA TYR A 161 7.14 3.70 13.39
C TYR A 161 5.73 4.25 13.53
N ARG A 162 5.63 5.57 13.61
CA ARG A 162 4.38 6.31 13.48
C ARG A 162 4.48 7.23 12.27
N LEU A 163 3.38 7.37 11.55
CA LEU A 163 3.25 8.42 10.54
C LEU A 163 2.80 9.72 11.23
N ILE A 164 3.57 10.79 11.06
CA ILE A 164 3.22 12.12 11.56
C ILE A 164 2.97 13.07 10.39
N LYS A 165 2.01 13.97 10.57
CA LYS A 165 1.78 15.06 9.63
C LYS A 165 2.77 16.19 9.92
N THR A 166 3.35 16.75 8.88
CA THR A 166 4.31 17.87 8.91
C THR A 166 3.84 18.95 7.94
N ILE A 167 4.52 20.11 7.95
CA ILE A 167 4.27 21.18 6.96
C ILE A 167 4.62 20.75 5.53
N GLN A 168 5.44 19.72 5.34
CA GLN A 168 5.88 19.21 4.04
C GLN A 168 5.13 17.95 3.59
N GLY A 169 4.11 17.51 4.33
CA GLY A 169 3.37 16.28 4.04
C GLY A 169 3.39 15.33 5.23
N TYR A 170 3.74 14.06 5.02
CA TYR A 170 3.85 13.07 6.10
C TYR A 170 5.30 12.60 6.28
N LYS A 171 5.60 12.09 7.48
CA LYS A 171 6.90 11.48 7.78
C LYS A 171 6.75 10.31 8.74
N LEU A 172 7.46 9.23 8.47
CA LEU A 172 7.67 8.11 9.37
C LEU A 172 8.72 8.50 10.41
N VAL A 173 8.35 8.36 11.69
CA VAL A 173 9.24 8.61 12.82
C VAL A 173 9.30 7.37 13.69
N ARG A 174 10.52 7.01 14.10
CA ARG A 174 10.74 5.88 15.00
C ARG A 174 10.19 6.22 16.39
N LYS A 175 9.44 5.29 16.96
CA LYS A 175 8.92 5.38 18.34
C LYS A 175 9.92 4.83 19.34
#